data_AF-A0A2D9LJB8-F1
#
_entry.id   AF-A0A2D9LJB8-F1
#
_cell.length_a   1.000
_cell.length_b   1.000
_cell.length_c   1.000
_cell.angle_alpha   90.00
_cell.angle_beta   90.00
_cell.angle_gamma   90.00
#
_symmetry.space_group_name_H-M   'P 1'
#
loop_
_entity.id
_entity.type
_entity.pdbx_description
1 polymer ?
#
loop_
_entity_poly.entity_id
_entity_poly.type
_entity_poly.pdbx_seq_one_letter_code
_entity_poly.pdbx_strand_id
1 'polypeptide(L)'
;KSPVWRQMVADNTNTQVICPEITDAAALGAAIQAAWCDLQSEGVSLASLCERLVHLDAASLAEPDAERVAAYEGAYQRYLAALGQRHTL
;
A
#
# COMPACT_ATOMS: atom_id res chain seq x y z
N LYS A 1 -10.23 5.62 2.98
CA LYS A 1 -10.75 6.61 1.99
C LYS A 1 -10.23 8.04 2.19
N SER A 2 -9.64 8.42 3.34
CA SER A 2 -9.16 9.79 3.55
C SER A 2 -7.97 10.15 2.63
N PRO A 3 -8.07 11.20 1.79
CA PRO A 3 -6.95 11.67 0.98
C PRO A 3 -5.79 12.18 1.83
N VAL A 4 -6.10 12.88 2.93
CA VAL A 4 -5.09 13.39 3.87
C VAL A 4 -4.28 12.25 4.46
N TRP A 5 -4.93 11.15 4.85
CA TRP A 5 -4.24 9.97 5.35
C TRP A 5 -3.29 9.37 4.31
N ARG A 6 -3.74 9.23 3.06
CA ARG A 6 -2.88 8.71 1.97
C ARG A 6 -1.67 9.60 1.76
N GLN A 7 -1.85 10.92 1.75
CA GLN A 7 -0.75 11.86 1.62
C GLN A 7 0.24 11.73 2.79
N MET A 8 -0.25 11.63 4.03
CA MET A 8 0.62 11.42 5.19
C MET A 8 1.44 10.13 5.08
N VAL A 9 0.84 9.04 4.57
CA VAL A 9 1.57 7.78 4.34
C VAL A 9 2.65 8.00 3.29
N ALA A 10 2.33 8.62 2.16
CA ALA A 10 3.29 8.87 1.08
C ALA A 10 4.47 9.74 1.55
N ASP A 11 4.18 10.83 2.26
CA ASP A 11 5.19 11.74 2.79
C ASP A 11 6.07 11.06 3.86
N ASN A 12 5.47 10.26 4.75
CA ASN A 12 6.22 9.59 5.82
C ASN A 12 7.09 8.44 5.33
N THR A 13 6.69 7.73 4.26
CA THR A 13 7.48 6.62 3.68
C THR A 13 8.34 7.04 2.50
N ASN A 14 8.26 8.32 2.08
CA ASN A 14 8.89 8.83 0.87
C ASN A 14 8.63 7.93 -0.35
N THR A 15 7.41 7.41 -0.47
CA THR A 15 7.02 6.44 -1.50
C THR A 15 5.65 6.81 -2.03
N GLN A 16 5.45 6.66 -3.34
CA GLN A 16 4.15 6.83 -3.98
C GLN A 16 3.11 5.88 -3.33
N VAL A 17 1.91 6.41 -3.06
CA VAL A 17 0.78 5.62 -2.53
C VAL A 17 -0.39 5.69 -3.49
N ILE A 18 -0.94 4.53 -3.84
CA ILE A 18 -2.13 4.37 -4.68
C ILE A 18 -3.01 3.25 -4.13
N CYS A 19 -4.33 3.40 -4.27
CA CYS A 19 -5.31 2.42 -3.83
C CYS A 19 -5.82 1.57 -5.01
N PRO A 20 -6.20 0.30 -4.77
CA PRO A 20 -7.00 -0.45 -5.72
C PRO A 20 -8.42 0.15 -5.81
N GLU A 21 -9.06 0.00 -6.97
CA GLU A 21 -10.47 0.36 -7.18
C GLU A 21 -11.39 -0.46 -6.26
N ILE A 22 -11.11 -1.76 -6.12
CA ILE A 22 -11.79 -2.66 -5.20
C ILE A 22 -11.04 -2.67 -3.86
N THR A 23 -11.66 -2.11 -2.83
CA THR A 23 -11.03 -1.99 -1.51
C THR A 23 -11.18 -3.25 -0.64
N ASP A 24 -12.06 -4.18 -1.01
CA ASP A 24 -12.19 -5.46 -0.32
C ASP A 24 -11.16 -6.46 -0.84
N ALA A 25 -9.89 -6.23 -0.46
CA ALA A 25 -8.76 -6.99 -0.93
C ALA A 25 -8.83 -8.48 -0.56
N ALA A 26 -9.45 -8.81 0.59
CA ALA A 26 -9.60 -10.19 1.03
C ALA A 26 -10.60 -10.95 0.16
N ALA A 27 -11.79 -10.36 -0.09
CA ALA A 27 -12.79 -11.00 -0.93
C ALA A 27 -12.32 -11.13 -2.40
N LEU A 28 -11.72 -10.06 -2.95
CA LEU A 28 -11.16 -10.10 -4.30
C LEU A 28 -10.03 -11.13 -4.42
N GLY A 29 -9.11 -11.14 -3.46
CA GLY A 29 -8.00 -12.09 -3.43
C GLY A 29 -8.48 -13.54 -3.39
N ALA A 30 -9.49 -13.84 -2.56
CA ALA A 30 -10.09 -15.17 -2.50
C ALA A 30 -10.74 -15.58 -3.83
N ALA A 31 -11.44 -14.67 -4.50
CA ALA A 31 -12.05 -14.93 -5.80
C ALA A 31 -10.99 -15.19 -6.90
N ILE A 32 -9.92 -14.39 -6.93
CA ILE A 32 -8.79 -14.58 -7.86
C ILE A 32 -8.12 -15.94 -7.62
N GLN A 33 -7.88 -16.30 -6.36
CA GLN A 33 -7.28 -17.58 -6.00
C GLN A 33 -8.18 -18.77 -6.38
N ALA A 34 -9.50 -18.67 -6.16
CA ALA A 34 -10.44 -19.69 -6.58
C ALA A 34 -10.43 -19.89 -8.12
N ALA A 35 -10.44 -18.80 -8.88
CA ALA A 35 -10.34 -18.84 -10.35
C ALA A 35 -9.00 -19.45 -10.81
N TRP A 36 -7.90 -19.13 -10.13
CA TRP A 36 -6.61 -19.74 -10.43
C TRP A 36 -6.61 -21.25 -10.19
N CYS A 37 -7.15 -21.73 -9.07
CA CYS A 37 -7.24 -23.16 -8.77
C CYS A 37 -8.03 -23.95 -9.83
N ASP A 38 -9.05 -23.33 -10.43
CA ASP A 38 -9.86 -23.93 -11.49
C ASP A 38 -9.11 -23.96 -12.84
N LEU A 39 -8.45 -22.85 -13.19
CA LEU A 39 -7.80 -22.66 -14.50
C LEU A 39 -6.32 -23.07 -14.56
N GLN A 40 -5.72 -23.48 -13.44
CA GLN A 40 -4.28 -23.79 -13.38
C GLN A 40 -3.86 -24.91 -14.36
N SER A 41 -4.74 -25.90 -14.60
CA SER A 41 -4.49 -27.00 -15.53
C SER A 41 -4.48 -26.54 -17.00
N GLU A 42 -5.09 -25.39 -17.29
CA GLU A 42 -5.10 -24.72 -18.59
C GLU A 42 -3.88 -23.80 -18.77
N GLY A 43 -2.95 -23.76 -17.80
CA GLY A 43 -1.73 -22.97 -17.87
C GLY A 43 -1.90 -21.49 -17.49
N VAL A 44 -3.05 -21.11 -16.93
CA VAL A 44 -3.28 -19.74 -16.44
C VAL A 44 -2.45 -19.50 -15.18
N SER A 45 -1.65 -18.43 -15.19
CA SER A 45 -0.86 -18.04 -14.01
C SER A 45 -1.65 -17.12 -13.08
N LEU A 46 -1.40 -17.22 -11.77
CA LEU A 46 -1.98 -16.30 -10.80
C LEU A 46 -1.64 -14.83 -11.12
N ALA A 47 -0.40 -14.57 -11.58
CA ALA A 47 0.04 -13.25 -12.00
C ALA A 47 -0.83 -12.68 -13.13
N SER A 48 -1.14 -13.48 -14.15
CA SER A 48 -1.99 -13.04 -15.27
C SER A 48 -3.43 -12.71 -14.84
N LEU A 49 -3.94 -13.39 -13.81
CA LEU A 49 -5.25 -13.09 -13.23
C LEU A 49 -5.20 -11.79 -12.41
N CYS A 50 -4.15 -11.58 -11.60
CA CYS A 50 -3.95 -10.34 -10.87
C CYS A 50 -3.85 -9.13 -11.82
N GLU A 51 -3.06 -9.22 -12.89
CA GLU A 51 -2.93 -8.15 -13.89
C GLU A 51 -4.26 -7.80 -14.55
N ARG A 52 -5.12 -8.80 -14.79
CA ARG A 52 -6.43 -8.60 -15.42
C ARG A 52 -7.50 -8.11 -14.47
N LEU A 53 -7.40 -8.39 -13.17
CA LEU A 53 -8.50 -8.24 -12.21
C LEU A 53 -8.22 -7.22 -11.09
N VAL A 54 -6.97 -6.80 -10.90
CA VAL A 54 -6.59 -5.79 -9.92
C VAL A 54 -6.32 -4.47 -10.64
N HIS A 55 -7.22 -3.53 -10.46
CA HIS A 55 -7.11 -2.19 -11.04
C HIS A 55 -6.82 -1.15 -9.97
N LEU A 56 -6.01 -0.16 -10.33
CA LEU A 56 -5.63 0.94 -9.46
C LEU A 56 -6.52 2.15 -9.74
N ASP A 57 -7.02 2.77 -8.67
CA ASP A 57 -7.75 4.03 -8.76
C ASP A 57 -6.73 5.17 -8.95
N ALA A 58 -6.56 5.65 -10.18
CA ALA A 58 -5.61 6.73 -10.48
C ALA A 58 -5.92 8.03 -9.71
N ALA A 59 -7.18 8.29 -9.35
CA ALA A 59 -7.55 9.46 -8.56
C ALA A 59 -7.16 9.32 -7.07
N SER A 60 -6.74 8.11 -6.66
CA SER A 60 -6.24 7.86 -5.31
C SER A 60 -4.76 8.15 -5.12
N LEU A 61 -4.04 8.41 -6.22
CA LEU A 61 -2.59 8.63 -6.23
C LEU A 61 -2.19 9.78 -5.31
N ALA A 62 -1.22 9.51 -4.44
CA ALA A 62 -0.53 10.49 -3.62
C ALA A 62 0.98 10.37 -3.86
N GLU A 63 1.57 11.44 -4.37
CA GLU A 63 3.02 11.57 -4.53
C GLU A 63 3.61 12.20 -3.27
N PRO A 64 4.81 11.77 -2.81
CA PRO A 64 5.46 12.37 -1.66
C PRO A 64 5.82 13.84 -1.92
N ASP A 65 5.51 14.70 -0.96
CA ASP A 65 5.96 16.08 -0.95
C ASP A 65 7.33 16.19 -0.28
N ALA A 66 8.32 16.72 -0.98
CA ALA A 66 9.71 16.74 -0.52
C ALA A 66 9.91 17.54 0.79
N GLU A 67 9.15 18.63 0.99
CA GLU A 67 9.24 19.43 2.22
C GLU A 67 8.66 18.64 3.39
N ARG A 68 7.55 17.94 3.17
CA ARG A 68 6.90 17.12 4.19
C ARG A 68 7.71 15.87 4.53
N VAL A 69 8.31 15.21 3.53
CA VAL A 69 9.25 14.10 3.75
C VAL A 69 10.37 14.53 4.70
N ALA A 70 10.99 15.68 4.44
CA ALA A 70 12.03 16.22 5.32
C ALA A 70 11.51 16.53 6.73
N ALA A 71 10.28 17.03 6.86
CA ALA A 71 9.66 17.27 8.16
C ALA A 71 9.34 15.95 8.91
N TYR A 72 8.90 14.90 8.21
CA TYR A 72 8.64 13.58 8.78
C TYR A 72 9.91 12.90 9.27
N GLU A 73 11.04 13.06 8.59
CA GLU A 73 12.34 12.56 9.07
C GLU A 73 12.65 13.08 10.48
N GLY A 74 12.49 14.39 10.70
CA GLY A 74 12.66 14.98 12.02
C GLY A 74 11.69 14.43 13.08
N ALA A 75 10.45 14.11 12.69
CA ALA A 75 9.49 13.46 13.58
C ALA A 75 9.85 12.00 13.89
N TYR A 76 10.36 11.26 12.91
CA TYR A 76 10.78 9.88 13.05
C TYR A 76 11.97 9.73 14.00
N GLN A 77 12.96 10.62 13.91
CA GLN A 77 14.08 10.65 14.86
C GLN A 77 13.63 10.88 16.31
N ARG A 78 12.66 11.79 16.52
CA ARG A 78 12.07 12.00 17.86
C ARG A 78 11.32 10.75 18.34
N TYR A 79 10.61 10.06 17.45
CA TYR A 79 9.94 8.81 17.75
C TYR A 79 10.94 7.73 18.19
N LEU A 80 12.03 7.53 17.46
CA LEU A 80 13.08 6.56 17.81
C LEU A 80 13.74 6.87 19.16
N ALA A 81 14.04 8.14 19.43
CA ALA A 81 14.58 8.56 20.73
C ALA A 81 13.61 8.24 21.88
N ALA A 82 12.31 8.53 21.71
CA ALA A 82 11.29 8.24 22.70
C ALA A 82 11.04 6.73 22.88
N LEU A 83 11.18 5.95 21.80
CA LEU A 83 11.07 4.49 21.82
C LEU A 83 12.23 3.88 22.63
N GLY A 84 13.48 4.31 22.37
CA GLY A 84 14.65 3.85 23.11
C GLY A 84 14.62 4.21 24.60
N GLN A 85 14.01 5.36 24.96
CA GLN A 85 13.80 5.74 26.37
C GLN A 85 12.80 4.83 27.10
N ARG A 86 11.80 4.30 26.39
CA ARG A 86 10.71 3.49 26.98
C ARG A 86 11.00 1.99 26.97
N HIS A 87 11.73 1.54 25.96
CA HIS A 87 12.08 0.15 25.75
C HIS A 87 13.59 0.10 25.61
N THR A 88 14.29 0.01 26.73
CA THR A 88 15.72 -0.24 26.78
C THR A 88 16.04 -1.44 25.89
N LEU A 89 16.72 -1.21 24.78
CA LEU A 89 17.48 -2.23 24.06
C LEU A 89 18.93 -2.10 24.49
#